data_AF-A0A949ZLU4-F1
#
_entry.id   AF-A0A949ZLU4-F1
#
_cell.length_a   1.000
_cell.length_b   1.000
_cell.length_c   1.000
_cell.angle_alpha   90.00
_cell.angle_beta   90.00
_cell.angle_gamma   90.00
#
_symmetry.space_group_name_H-M   'P 1'
#
loop_
_entity.id
_entity.type
_entity.pdbx_description
1 polymer ?
#
loop_
_entity_poly.entity_id
_entity_poly.type
_entity_poly.pdbx_seq_one_letter_code
_entity_poly.pdbx_strand_id
1 'polypeptide(L)'
;MAGSELTYVTLAGLPVRFELQWPFHLSQSGSDWHSLHGRVWLDDGGPLHADVAVNLTQTIKEALPSLEPGDAQAVVINAIRKDLDLKQLELLKSGKRQPVPVSSRHFNFKTGRLIFARADDSQIAELLQARAYWTAARHGPDAKALMADAIDALYVNSGRERLLEMAGALHAAGWIRMEGDYARATPQLLEQKPEFERRLHQALAELEAKHAYERG
;
A
#
# COMPACT_ATOMS: atom_id res chain seq x y z
N MET A 1 7.07 -18.61 -13.20
CA MET A 1 5.93 -18.41 -12.27
C MET A 1 5.37 -17.04 -12.58
N ALA A 2 4.14 -16.96 -13.08
CA ALA A 2 3.49 -15.68 -13.32
C ALA A 2 3.43 -14.94 -11.98
N GLY A 3 4.12 -13.80 -11.87
CA GLY A 3 4.14 -13.01 -10.65
C GLY A 3 2.69 -12.69 -10.28
N SER A 4 2.25 -13.15 -9.11
CA SER A 4 0.96 -12.74 -8.56
C SER A 4 0.97 -11.22 -8.51
N GLU A 5 0.12 -10.58 -9.30
CA GLU A 5 -0.09 -9.13 -9.28
C GLU A 5 -0.49 -8.76 -7.84
N LEU A 6 0.42 -8.11 -7.10
CA LEU A 6 0.22 -7.83 -5.69
C LEU A 6 -0.62 -6.57 -5.53
N THR A 7 -1.94 -6.76 -5.35
CA THR A 7 -2.85 -5.67 -4.99
C THR A 7 -2.81 -5.41 -3.49
N TYR A 8 -2.47 -4.18 -3.10
CA TYR A 8 -2.60 -3.66 -1.75
C TYR A 8 -3.57 -2.49 -1.75
N VAL A 9 -4.02 -2.03 -0.58
CA VAL A 9 -4.98 -0.93 -0.46
C VAL A 9 -4.41 0.16 0.45
N THR A 10 -4.46 1.44 0.09
CA THR A 10 -4.00 2.49 1.02
C THR A 10 -5.00 2.70 2.17
N LEU A 11 -4.62 3.42 3.24
CA LEU A 11 -5.57 3.76 4.31
C LEU A 11 -6.68 4.69 3.81
N ALA A 12 -6.40 5.51 2.80
CA ALA A 12 -7.43 6.30 2.11
C ALA A 12 -8.41 5.44 1.26
N GLY A 13 -8.13 4.14 1.07
CA GLY A 13 -9.01 3.21 0.37
C GLY A 13 -8.67 2.99 -1.12
N LEU A 14 -7.51 3.46 -1.58
CA LEU A 14 -7.07 3.28 -2.97
C LEU A 14 -6.50 1.87 -3.19
N PRO A 15 -7.09 1.02 -4.06
CA PRO A 15 -6.47 -0.24 -4.46
C PRO A 15 -5.31 0.05 -5.41
N VAL A 16 -4.14 -0.52 -5.14
CA VAL A 16 -2.93 -0.27 -5.92
C VAL A 16 -2.17 -1.55 -6.20
N ARG A 17 -1.63 -1.65 -7.41
CA ARG A 17 -0.75 -2.73 -7.86
C ARG A 17 0.61 -2.18 -8.24
N PHE A 18 1.65 -3.00 -8.09
CA PHE A 18 3.04 -2.56 -8.21
C PHE A 18 3.82 -3.40 -9.22
N GLU A 19 4.65 -2.73 -10.02
CA GLU A 19 5.73 -3.33 -10.79
C GLU A 19 7.03 -2.64 -10.35
N LEU A 20 7.95 -3.41 -9.76
CA LEU A 20 9.21 -2.91 -9.19
C LEU A 20 10.40 -3.44 -9.99
N GLN A 21 11.32 -2.54 -10.36
CA GLN A 21 12.45 -2.85 -11.23
C GLN A 21 13.71 -3.07 -10.39
N TRP A 22 13.83 -4.25 -9.77
CA TRP A 22 15.00 -4.64 -9.00
C TRP A 22 16.25 -4.83 -9.89
N PRO A 23 17.48 -4.63 -9.36
CA PRO A 23 17.81 -4.25 -7.98
C PRO A 23 17.79 -2.73 -7.73
N PHE A 24 18.03 -2.31 -6.48
CA PHE A 24 18.37 -0.91 -6.19
C PHE A 24 19.67 -0.50 -6.89
N HIS A 25 19.72 0.74 -7.35
CA HIS A 25 20.92 1.34 -7.96
C HIS A 25 21.43 2.50 -7.11
N LEU A 26 22.73 2.55 -6.87
CA LEU A 26 23.36 3.71 -6.26
C LEU A 26 23.30 4.90 -7.22
N SER A 27 22.89 6.06 -6.72
CA SER A 27 22.88 7.28 -7.51
C SER A 27 24.31 7.69 -7.90
N GLN A 28 24.54 7.90 -9.20
CA GLN A 28 25.85 8.26 -9.75
C GLN A 28 26.14 9.78 -9.72
N SER A 29 25.15 10.61 -9.35
CA SER A 29 25.24 12.07 -9.43
C SER A 29 25.72 12.74 -8.12
N GLY A 30 26.58 12.07 -7.35
CA GLY A 30 27.18 12.62 -6.11
C GLY A 30 26.23 12.68 -4.91
N SER A 31 25.14 11.92 -4.94
CA SER A 31 24.16 11.85 -3.85
C SER A 31 24.15 10.45 -3.23
N ASP A 32 24.08 10.33 -1.90
CA ASP A 32 24.18 9.05 -1.19
C ASP A 32 22.86 8.23 -1.16
N TRP A 33 22.07 8.30 -2.24
CA TRP A 33 20.79 7.59 -2.35
C TRP A 33 20.92 6.27 -3.10
N HIS A 34 20.18 5.27 -2.64
CA HIS A 34 19.89 4.07 -3.41
C HIS A 34 18.48 4.20 -3.99
N SER A 35 18.36 4.10 -5.31
CA SER A 35 17.11 4.30 -6.04
C SER A 35 16.60 3.00 -6.62
N LEU A 36 15.31 2.73 -6.42
CA LEU A 36 14.57 1.67 -7.09
C LEU A 36 13.48 2.31 -7.93
N HIS A 37 13.45 1.99 -9.22
CA HIS A 37 12.39 2.44 -10.10
C HIS A 37 11.22 1.47 -10.06
N GLY A 38 10.03 1.99 -10.30
CA GLY A 38 8.85 1.16 -10.43
C GLY A 38 7.68 1.94 -11.01
N ARG A 39 6.57 1.25 -11.11
CA ARG A 39 5.28 1.81 -11.48
C ARG A 39 4.23 1.29 -10.52
N VAL A 40 3.37 2.19 -10.07
CA VAL A 40 2.18 1.88 -9.28
C VAL A 40 0.96 2.25 -10.09
N TRP A 41 0.00 1.36 -10.22
CA TRP A 41 -1.30 1.65 -10.86
C TRP A 41 -2.38 1.69 -9.81
N LEU A 42 -3.39 2.51 -10.05
CA LEU A 42 -4.69 2.32 -9.45
C LEU A 42 -5.28 1.02 -10.01
N ASP A 43 -5.65 0.09 -9.14
CA ASP A 43 -6.17 -1.23 -9.52
C ASP A 43 -7.71 -1.22 -9.57
N ASP A 44 -8.27 -0.24 -10.26
CA ASP A 44 -9.71 -0.05 -10.48
C ASP A 44 -10.16 -0.42 -11.91
N GLY A 45 -9.22 -0.94 -12.72
CA GLY A 45 -9.42 -1.22 -14.14
C GLY A 45 -9.17 -0.02 -15.07
N GLY A 46 -8.85 1.15 -14.52
CA GLY A 46 -8.47 2.34 -15.27
C GLY A 46 -6.99 2.40 -15.67
N PRO A 47 -6.57 3.46 -16.40
CA PRO A 47 -5.20 3.63 -16.85
C PRO A 47 -4.31 4.41 -15.87
N LEU A 48 -4.86 4.87 -14.75
CA LEU A 48 -4.17 5.78 -13.82
C LEU A 48 -2.98 5.08 -13.15
N HIS A 49 -1.82 5.73 -13.20
CA HIS A 49 -0.59 5.21 -12.63
C HIS A 49 0.41 6.31 -12.27
N ALA A 50 1.41 5.97 -11.47
CA ALA A 50 2.58 6.80 -11.23
C ALA A 50 3.84 5.99 -11.53
N ASP A 51 4.70 6.54 -12.39
CA ASP A 51 6.10 6.10 -12.46
C ASP A 51 6.83 6.65 -11.24
N VAL A 52 7.48 5.79 -10.46
CA VAL A 52 8.12 6.16 -9.18
C VAL A 52 9.62 5.87 -9.17
N ALA A 53 10.36 6.72 -8.46
CA ALA A 53 11.75 6.50 -8.04
C ALA A 53 11.77 6.49 -6.51
N VAL A 54 11.79 5.29 -5.92
CA VAL A 54 11.90 5.14 -4.46
C VAL A 54 13.37 5.31 -4.07
N ASN A 55 13.66 6.36 -3.30
CA ASN A 55 15.02 6.75 -2.94
C ASN A 55 15.25 6.49 -1.45
N LEU A 56 16.10 5.51 -1.13
CA LEU A 56 16.53 5.23 0.24
C LEU A 56 17.73 6.11 0.60
N THR A 57 17.68 6.77 1.75
CA THR A 57 18.89 7.36 2.34
C THR A 57 19.85 6.26 2.78
N GLN A 58 21.14 6.59 2.88
CA GLN A 58 22.15 5.72 3.49
C GLN A 58 21.71 5.18 4.86
N THR A 59 21.12 6.01 5.73
CA THR A 59 20.60 5.56 7.04
C THR A 59 19.56 4.46 6.93
N ILE A 60 18.64 4.54 5.96
CA ILE A 60 17.64 3.50 5.78
C ILE A 60 18.27 2.25 5.21
N LYS A 61 19.19 2.38 4.24
CA LYS A 61 19.96 1.25 3.71
C LYS A 61 20.70 0.50 4.82
N GLU A 62 21.26 1.21 5.80
CA GLU A 62 21.95 0.60 6.95
C GLU A 62 21.01 -0.06 7.96
N ALA A 63 19.76 0.39 8.03
CA ALA A 63 18.73 -0.20 8.89
C ALA A 63 18.11 -1.48 8.30
N LEU A 64 18.27 -1.72 7.00
CA LEU A 64 17.77 -2.92 6.33
C LEU A 64 18.81 -4.05 6.35
N PRO A 65 18.39 -5.32 6.49
CA PRO A 65 19.29 -6.45 6.38
C PRO A 65 19.99 -6.54 5.02
N SER A 66 19.25 -6.24 3.94
CA SER A 66 19.78 -6.12 2.58
C SER A 66 18.88 -5.23 1.70
N LEU A 67 19.33 -4.97 0.47
CA LEU A 67 18.52 -4.29 -0.56
C LEU A 67 17.87 -5.29 -1.55
N GLU A 68 17.91 -6.58 -1.24
CA GLU A 68 17.22 -7.60 -2.03
C GLU A 68 15.70 -7.53 -1.80
N PRO A 69 14.89 -8.01 -2.76
CA PRO A 69 13.43 -7.95 -2.65
C PRO A 69 12.88 -8.48 -1.32
N GLY A 70 13.45 -9.57 -0.80
CA GLY A 70 12.98 -10.21 0.45
C GLY A 70 13.03 -9.30 1.68
N ASP A 71 13.99 -8.38 1.74
CA ASP A 71 14.19 -7.47 2.89
C ASP A 71 13.64 -6.07 2.64
N ALA A 72 13.66 -5.59 1.39
CA ALA A 72 13.36 -4.20 1.06
C ALA A 72 11.96 -3.98 0.46
N GLN A 73 11.31 -5.00 -0.10
CA GLN A 73 10.04 -4.82 -0.84
C GLN A 73 8.92 -4.22 0.02
N ALA A 74 8.78 -4.67 1.26
CA ALA A 74 7.76 -4.15 2.19
C ALA A 74 7.93 -2.64 2.43
N VAL A 75 9.17 -2.18 2.52
CA VAL A 75 9.52 -0.76 2.73
C VAL A 75 9.15 0.07 1.52
N VAL A 76 9.47 -0.41 0.32
CA VAL A 76 9.14 0.25 -0.96
C VAL A 76 7.62 0.39 -1.11
N ILE A 77 6.88 -0.71 -0.97
CA ILE A 77 5.41 -0.72 -1.13
C ILE A 77 4.76 0.24 -0.13
N ASN A 78 5.16 0.18 1.13
CA ASN A 78 4.53 0.98 2.17
C ASN A 78 4.92 2.46 2.11
N ALA A 79 6.12 2.80 1.62
CA ALA A 79 6.48 4.18 1.33
C ALA A 79 5.58 4.79 0.25
N ILE A 80 5.34 4.05 -0.84
CA ILE A 80 4.44 4.49 -1.92
C ILE A 80 3.00 4.65 -1.41
N ARG A 81 2.48 3.66 -0.66
CA ARG A 81 1.13 3.75 -0.07
C ARG A 81 0.99 4.97 0.85
N LYS A 82 2.00 5.22 1.68
CA LYS A 82 2.04 6.39 2.56
C LYS A 82 2.05 7.70 1.78
N ASP A 83 2.87 7.81 0.73
CA ASP A 83 2.93 9.02 -0.08
C ASP A 83 1.62 9.27 -0.84
N LEU A 84 0.91 8.22 -1.24
CA LEU A 84 -0.47 8.34 -1.75
C LEU A 84 -1.43 8.87 -0.68
N ASP A 85 -1.42 8.34 0.55
CA ASP A 85 -2.28 8.84 1.65
C ASP A 85 -1.99 10.30 2.03
N LEU A 86 -0.71 10.70 1.94
CA LEU A 86 -0.25 12.07 2.16
C LEU A 86 -0.40 12.97 0.92
N LYS A 87 -0.98 12.42 -0.15
CA LYS A 87 -1.20 13.06 -1.44
C LYS A 87 0.08 13.60 -2.08
N GLN A 88 1.25 13.06 -1.76
CA GLN A 88 2.55 13.48 -2.30
C GLN A 88 2.82 12.88 -3.67
N LEU A 89 2.18 11.76 -4.00
CA LEU A 89 2.21 11.16 -5.32
C LEU A 89 0.98 11.56 -6.12
N GLU A 90 1.14 11.84 -7.41
CA GLU A 90 0.04 12.05 -8.35
C GLU A 90 -0.17 10.80 -9.20
N LEU A 91 -1.43 10.36 -9.36
CA LEU A 91 -1.76 9.31 -10.33
C LEU A 91 -2.10 9.96 -11.67
N LEU A 92 -1.32 9.63 -12.70
CA LEU A 92 -1.33 10.25 -14.01
C LEU A 92 -1.78 9.26 -15.09
N LYS A 93 -2.18 9.77 -16.26
CA LYS A 93 -2.40 8.94 -17.47
C LYS A 93 -1.10 8.61 -18.20
N SER A 94 -0.09 9.45 -18.06
CA SER A 94 1.28 9.27 -18.53
C SER A 94 2.16 10.27 -17.78
N GLY A 95 3.44 9.99 -17.55
CA GLY A 95 4.21 10.94 -16.76
C GLY A 95 5.68 10.71 -16.60
N LYS A 96 6.29 11.77 -16.05
CA LYS A 96 7.64 11.79 -15.52
C LYS A 96 7.68 11.01 -14.21
N ARG A 97 8.79 10.31 -13.98
CA ARG A 97 9.03 9.59 -12.74
C ARG A 97 9.02 10.54 -11.52
N GLN A 98 8.23 10.20 -10.52
CA GLN A 98 8.05 10.96 -9.28
C GLN A 98 8.92 10.38 -8.16
N PRO A 99 9.61 11.20 -7.35
CA PRO A 99 10.43 10.71 -6.25
C PRO A 99 9.57 10.27 -5.06
N VAL A 100 9.92 9.15 -4.43
CA VAL A 100 9.34 8.66 -3.17
C VAL A 100 10.47 8.50 -2.16
N PRO A 101 10.70 9.50 -1.27
CA PRO A 101 11.84 9.49 -0.37
C PRO A 101 11.61 8.60 0.85
N VAL A 102 12.43 7.56 1.01
CA VAL A 102 12.50 6.78 2.26
C VAL A 102 13.72 7.22 3.05
N SER A 103 13.45 8.10 4.02
CA SER A 103 14.46 8.67 4.90
C SER A 103 14.23 8.28 6.37
N SER A 104 15.08 8.77 7.26
CA SER A 104 14.96 8.65 8.72
C SER A 104 13.60 9.08 9.29
N ARG A 105 12.79 9.85 8.54
CA ARG A 105 11.39 10.14 8.89
C ARG A 105 10.49 8.90 8.99
N HIS A 106 10.91 7.80 8.37
CA HIS A 106 10.25 6.50 8.46
C HIS A 106 10.81 5.63 9.57
N PHE A 107 11.90 6.02 10.24
CA PHE A 107 12.60 5.17 11.19
C PHE A 107 12.54 5.72 12.61
N ASN A 108 12.06 4.91 13.54
CA ASN A 108 12.12 5.22 14.95
C ASN A 108 13.40 4.66 15.55
N PHE A 109 14.39 5.52 15.76
CA PHE A 109 15.70 5.15 16.33
C PHE A 109 15.62 4.54 17.74
N LYS A 110 14.58 4.87 18.53
CA LYS A 110 14.45 4.32 19.90
C LYS A 110 14.04 2.86 19.88
N THR A 111 13.20 2.47 18.91
CA THR A 111 12.66 1.11 18.81
C THR A 111 13.32 0.30 17.70
N GLY A 112 14.14 0.92 16.84
CA GLY A 112 14.74 0.29 15.67
C GLY A 112 13.72 -0.12 14.61
N ARG A 113 12.54 0.52 14.57
CA ARG A 113 11.42 0.11 13.71
C ARG A 113 11.10 1.13 12.64
N LEU A 114 10.71 0.65 11.46
CA LEU A 114 10.10 1.46 10.42
C LEU A 114 8.62 1.72 10.75
N ILE A 115 8.14 2.92 10.43
CA ILE A 115 6.79 3.41 10.67
C ILE A 115 6.30 4.15 9.42
N PHE A 116 5.20 3.65 8.84
CA PHE A 116 4.57 4.25 7.67
C PHE A 116 3.29 4.99 8.05
N ALA A 117 2.39 4.31 8.76
CA ALA A 117 1.23 4.89 9.40
C ALA A 117 1.17 4.51 10.89
N ARG A 118 0.26 5.15 11.63
CA ARG A 118 -0.12 4.76 13.00
C ARG A 118 -1.62 4.58 12.99
N ALA A 119 -2.06 3.42 12.51
CA ALA A 119 -3.48 3.14 12.38
C ALA A 119 -4.06 2.70 13.72
N ASP A 120 -5.24 3.20 14.07
CA ASP A 120 -6.05 2.60 15.13
C ASP A 120 -6.81 1.36 14.63
N ASP A 121 -7.55 0.71 15.54
CA ASP A 121 -8.28 -0.50 15.22
C ASP A 121 -9.39 -0.30 14.18
N SER A 122 -10.03 0.87 14.17
CA SER A 122 -11.06 1.21 13.17
C SER A 122 -10.41 1.27 11.79
N GLN A 123 -9.28 1.96 11.68
CA GLN A 123 -8.53 2.08 10.43
C GLN A 123 -7.98 0.73 9.95
N ILE A 124 -7.53 -0.14 10.87
CA ILE A 124 -7.11 -1.50 10.54
C ILE A 124 -8.30 -2.32 10.02
N ALA A 125 -9.45 -2.28 10.70
CA ALA A 125 -10.65 -3.00 10.26
C ALA A 125 -11.12 -2.54 8.88
N GLU A 126 -11.16 -1.22 8.64
CA GLU A 126 -11.48 -0.64 7.34
C GLU A 126 -10.51 -1.07 6.24
N LEU A 127 -9.20 -1.10 6.54
CA LEU A 127 -8.18 -1.57 5.61
C LEU A 127 -8.43 -3.04 5.21
N LEU A 128 -8.72 -3.90 6.19
CA LEU A 128 -8.97 -5.32 5.96
C LEU A 128 -10.28 -5.56 5.17
N GLN A 129 -11.34 -4.78 5.46
CA GLN A 129 -12.56 -4.80 4.66
C GLN A 129 -12.30 -4.38 3.21
N ALA A 130 -11.58 -3.27 3.01
CA ALA A 130 -11.22 -2.80 1.68
C ALA A 130 -10.34 -3.82 0.95
N ARG A 131 -9.42 -4.48 1.64
CA ARG A 131 -8.59 -5.54 1.07
C ARG A 131 -9.43 -6.72 0.57
N ALA A 132 -10.36 -7.21 1.39
CA ALA A 132 -11.27 -8.29 0.99
C ALA A 132 -12.18 -7.88 -0.18
N TYR A 133 -12.72 -6.65 -0.13
CA TYR A 133 -13.56 -6.11 -1.20
C TYR A 133 -12.82 -5.99 -2.52
N TRP A 134 -11.67 -5.31 -2.56
CA TRP A 134 -10.92 -5.07 -3.80
C TRP A 134 -10.35 -6.36 -4.39
N THR A 135 -9.97 -7.33 -3.55
CA THR A 135 -9.59 -8.67 -4.02
C THR A 135 -10.75 -9.35 -4.74
N ALA A 136 -11.96 -9.29 -4.19
CA ALA A 136 -13.15 -9.86 -4.80
C ALA A 136 -13.57 -9.10 -6.08
N ALA A 137 -13.46 -7.77 -6.09
CA ALA A 137 -13.72 -6.95 -7.27
C ALA A 137 -12.79 -7.33 -8.45
N ARG A 138 -11.52 -7.65 -8.15
CA ARG A 138 -10.51 -7.99 -9.16
C ARG A 138 -10.60 -9.43 -9.65
N HIS A 139 -10.83 -10.38 -8.75
CA HIS A 139 -10.67 -11.81 -9.02
C HIS A 139 -11.96 -12.63 -8.86
N GLY A 140 -13.09 -11.98 -8.55
CA GLY A 140 -14.39 -12.59 -8.33
C GLY A 140 -14.72 -12.83 -6.87
N PRO A 141 -16.00 -13.07 -6.53
CA PRO A 141 -16.49 -13.20 -5.14
C PRO A 141 -15.85 -14.37 -4.37
N ASP A 142 -15.35 -15.39 -5.09
CA ASP A 142 -14.64 -16.53 -4.53
C ASP A 142 -13.12 -16.31 -4.36
N ALA A 143 -12.61 -15.12 -4.64
CA ALA A 143 -11.22 -14.81 -4.40
C ALA A 143 -10.94 -14.69 -2.89
N LYS A 144 -9.74 -15.10 -2.50
CA LYS A 144 -9.27 -15.05 -1.11
C LYS A 144 -8.27 -13.92 -0.95
N ALA A 145 -8.52 -13.06 0.04
CA ALA A 145 -7.58 -12.05 0.49
C ALA A 145 -6.82 -12.56 1.72
N LEU A 146 -5.50 -12.45 1.75
CA LEU A 146 -4.72 -12.70 2.97
C LEU A 146 -5.04 -11.59 3.98
N MET A 147 -5.39 -11.90 5.22
CA MET A 147 -5.80 -10.89 6.21
C MET A 147 -4.66 -10.44 7.13
N ALA A 148 -3.59 -11.22 7.24
CA ALA A 148 -2.50 -10.98 8.18
C ALA A 148 -1.13 -10.97 7.48
N ASP A 149 -1.05 -10.20 6.39
CA ASP A 149 0.16 -10.00 5.60
C ASP A 149 1.18 -9.12 6.35
N ALA A 150 2.45 -9.52 6.33
CA ALA A 150 3.52 -8.79 7.00
C ALA A 150 3.72 -7.37 6.44
N ILE A 151 3.43 -7.15 5.16
CA ILE A 151 3.51 -5.83 4.52
C ILE A 151 2.42 -4.92 5.07
N ASP A 152 1.18 -5.40 5.22
CA ASP A 152 0.11 -4.63 5.85
C ASP A 152 0.38 -4.39 7.33
N ALA A 153 0.87 -5.39 8.06
CA ALA A 153 1.24 -5.23 9.46
C ALA A 153 2.28 -4.13 9.66
N LEU A 154 3.32 -4.10 8.80
CA LEU A 154 4.32 -3.03 8.80
C LEU A 154 3.71 -1.67 8.43
N TYR A 155 2.81 -1.64 7.45
CA TYR A 155 2.19 -0.41 6.96
C TYR A 155 1.39 0.30 8.07
N VAL A 156 0.54 -0.46 8.75
CA VAL A 156 -0.33 0.04 9.83
C VAL A 156 0.37 0.16 11.18
N ASN A 157 1.65 -0.21 11.25
CA ASN A 157 2.47 -0.27 12.47
C ASN A 157 1.81 -1.14 13.56
N SER A 158 1.42 -2.35 13.16
CA SER A 158 0.80 -3.35 14.03
C SER A 158 1.44 -4.73 13.84
N GLY A 159 0.89 -5.75 14.49
CA GLY A 159 1.35 -7.14 14.42
C GLY A 159 0.36 -8.06 13.72
N ARG A 160 0.86 -9.22 13.27
CA ARG A 160 0.04 -10.27 12.64
C ARG A 160 -1.14 -10.67 13.53
N GLU A 161 -0.92 -10.82 14.85
CA GLU A 161 -1.98 -11.21 15.79
C GLU A 161 -3.11 -10.19 15.82
N ARG A 162 -2.79 -8.88 15.85
CA ARG A 162 -3.81 -7.82 15.87
C ARG A 162 -4.60 -7.78 14.57
N LEU A 163 -3.95 -7.98 13.42
CA LEU A 163 -4.66 -8.08 12.14
C LEU A 163 -5.64 -9.25 12.13
N LEU A 164 -5.23 -10.42 12.62
CA LEU A 164 -6.13 -11.58 12.73
C LEU A 164 -7.28 -11.36 13.70
N GLU A 165 -7.04 -10.66 14.81
CA GLU A 165 -8.10 -10.29 15.75
C GLU A 165 -9.15 -9.41 15.08
N MET A 166 -8.71 -8.36 14.35
CA MET A 166 -9.63 -7.49 13.61
C MET A 166 -10.35 -8.25 12.48
N ALA A 167 -9.66 -9.13 11.77
CA ALA A 167 -10.29 -9.99 10.77
C ALA A 167 -11.32 -10.95 11.40
N GLY A 168 -11.05 -11.48 12.60
CA GLY A 168 -11.98 -12.29 13.36
C GLY A 168 -13.24 -11.52 13.79
N ALA A 169 -13.08 -10.26 14.20
CA ALA A 169 -14.21 -9.38 14.49
C ALA A 169 -15.07 -9.10 13.24
N LEU A 170 -14.43 -8.84 12.10
CA LEU A 170 -15.12 -8.69 10.80
C LEU A 170 -15.85 -9.97 10.39
N HIS A 171 -15.26 -11.13 10.66
CA HIS A 171 -15.89 -12.43 10.41
C HIS A 171 -17.14 -12.64 11.25
N ALA A 172 -17.04 -12.39 12.56
CA ALA A 172 -18.17 -12.49 13.48
C ALA A 172 -19.31 -11.54 13.12
N ALA A 173 -18.98 -10.36 12.58
CA ALA A 173 -19.95 -9.37 12.09
C ALA A 173 -20.49 -9.66 10.68
N GLY A 174 -20.10 -10.77 10.04
CA GLY A 174 -20.63 -11.20 8.75
C GLY A 174 -20.02 -10.49 7.52
N TRP A 175 -19.03 -9.62 7.70
CA TRP A 175 -18.39 -8.89 6.60
C TRP A 175 -17.49 -9.77 5.74
N ILE A 176 -16.80 -10.72 6.36
CA ILE A 176 -15.89 -11.64 5.67
C ILE A 176 -16.09 -13.07 6.15
N ARG A 177 -15.73 -14.05 5.32
CA ARG A 177 -15.63 -15.45 5.74
C ARG A 177 -14.17 -15.85 5.84
N MET A 178 -13.68 -16.08 7.06
CA MET A 178 -12.32 -16.53 7.32
C MET A 178 -12.13 -18.00 6.95
N GLU A 179 -10.98 -18.31 6.35
CA GLU A 179 -10.49 -19.65 5.99
C GLU A 179 -8.99 -19.70 6.29
N GLY A 180 -8.64 -19.97 7.55
CA GLY A 180 -7.27 -19.81 8.04
C GLY A 180 -6.89 -18.33 8.11
N ASP A 181 -5.74 -17.96 7.54
CA ASP A 181 -5.27 -16.57 7.47
C ASP A 181 -5.91 -15.77 6.32
N TYR A 182 -6.69 -16.43 5.48
CA TYR A 182 -7.34 -15.84 4.33
C TYR A 182 -8.81 -15.57 4.62
N ALA A 183 -9.41 -14.65 3.87
CA ALA A 183 -10.84 -14.41 3.91
C ALA A 183 -11.44 -14.17 2.54
N ARG A 184 -12.72 -14.53 2.39
CA ARG A 184 -13.56 -14.16 1.23
C ARG A 184 -14.50 -13.02 1.61
N ALA A 185 -14.80 -12.16 0.65
CA ALA A 185 -15.88 -11.19 0.80
C ALA A 185 -17.23 -11.91 0.92
N THR A 186 -18.09 -11.49 1.85
CA THR A 186 -19.48 -11.98 1.91
C THR A 186 -20.38 -11.11 1.02
N PRO A 187 -21.61 -11.56 0.70
CA PRO A 187 -22.59 -10.71 0.03
C PRO A 187 -22.79 -9.35 0.73
N GLN A 188 -22.82 -9.33 2.07
CA GLN A 188 -22.94 -8.10 2.86
C GLN A 188 -21.82 -7.09 2.57
N LEU A 189 -20.57 -7.54 2.42
CA LEU A 189 -19.47 -6.66 2.06
C LEU A 189 -19.56 -6.20 0.60
N LEU A 190 -19.93 -7.10 -0.32
CA LEU A 190 -20.08 -6.78 -1.74
C LEU A 190 -21.19 -5.77 -1.99
N GLU A 191 -22.27 -5.79 -1.20
CA GLU A 191 -23.34 -4.79 -1.23
C GLU A 191 -22.85 -3.38 -0.85
N GLN A 192 -21.72 -3.25 -0.15
CA GLN A 192 -21.09 -1.96 0.16
C GLN A 192 -20.25 -1.39 -0.99
N LYS A 193 -20.33 -1.98 -2.20
CA LYS A 193 -19.68 -1.46 -3.40
C LYS A 193 -19.78 0.07 -3.55
N PRO A 194 -20.96 0.72 -3.41
CA PRO A 194 -21.07 2.17 -3.56
C PRO A 194 -20.19 2.94 -2.58
N GLU A 195 -20.00 2.43 -1.37
CA GLU A 195 -19.19 3.08 -0.34
C GLU A 195 -17.69 2.96 -0.64
N PHE A 196 -17.22 1.79 -1.09
CA PHE A 196 -15.84 1.62 -1.51
C PHE A 196 -15.49 2.47 -2.74
N GLU A 197 -16.38 2.52 -3.73
CA GLU A 197 -16.20 3.39 -4.91
C GLU A 197 -16.24 4.87 -4.51
N ARG A 198 -17.11 5.26 -3.58
CA ARG A 198 -17.15 6.63 -3.04
C ARG A 198 -15.83 7.01 -2.37
N ARG A 199 -15.29 6.13 -1.51
CA ARG A 199 -13.99 6.36 -0.84
C ARG A 199 -12.85 6.48 -1.86
N LEU A 200 -12.81 5.61 -2.86
CA LEU A 200 -11.83 5.68 -3.94
C LEU A 200 -11.91 7.03 -4.67
N HIS A 201 -13.11 7.43 -5.12
CA HIS A 201 -13.29 8.70 -5.82
C HIS A 201 -12.96 9.91 -4.94
N GLN A 202 -13.31 9.87 -3.66
CA GLN A 202 -12.95 10.92 -2.71
C GLN A 202 -11.42 11.03 -2.57
N ALA A 203 -10.72 9.92 -2.38
CA ALA A 203 -9.27 9.91 -2.26
C ALA A 203 -8.58 10.42 -3.53
N LEU A 204 -9.09 10.07 -4.71
CA LEU A 204 -8.60 10.60 -5.98
C LEU A 204 -8.86 12.10 -6.12
N ALA A 205 -10.04 12.58 -5.76
CA ALA A 205 -10.37 14.00 -5.82
C ALA A 205 -9.47 14.84 -4.88
N GLU A 206 -9.19 14.33 -3.68
CA GLU A 206 -8.25 14.96 -2.74
C GLU A 206 -6.81 14.99 -3.30
N LEU A 207 -6.40 13.92 -3.99
CA LEU A 207 -5.12 13.84 -4.69
C LEU A 207 -5.01 14.91 -5.77
N GLU A 208 -5.99 14.93 -6.67
CA GLU A 208 -6.06 15.87 -7.80
C GLU A 208 -6.11 17.33 -7.32
N ALA A 209 -6.89 17.62 -6.28
CA ALA A 209 -7.02 18.97 -5.73
C ALA A 209 -5.69 19.52 -5.22
N LYS A 210 -4.88 18.68 -4.55
CA LYS A 210 -3.58 19.10 -4.04
C LYS A 210 -2.60 19.40 -5.18
N HIS A 211 -2.51 18.52 -6.18
CA HIS A 211 -1.58 18.71 -7.31
C HIS A 211 -2.04 19.81 -8.27
N ALA A 212 -3.35 20.08 -8.37
CA ALA A 212 -3.86 21.23 -9.11
C ALA A 212 -3.41 22.56 -8.50
N TYR A 213 -3.35 22.66 -7.17
CA TYR A 213 -2.83 23.83 -6.47
C TYR A 213 -1.33 24.02 -6.69
N GLU A 214 -0.54 22.95 -6.67
CA GLU A 214 0.92 23.01 -6.87
C GLU A 214 1.34 23.36 -8.32
N ARG A 215 0.41 23.31 -9.28
CA ARG A 215 0.62 23.72 -10.68
C ARG A 215 0.28 25.19 -10.98
N GLY A 216 -0.48 25.86 -10.10
CA GLY A 216 -0.92 27.25 -10.26
C GLY A 216 0.01 28.26 -9.60
#